data_AF-A0A975I9Y2-F1
#
_entry.id   AF-A0A975I9Y2-F1
#
_cell.length_a   1.000
_cell.length_b   1.000
_cell.length_c   1.000
_cell.angle_alpha   90.00
_cell.angle_beta   90.00
_cell.angle_gamma   90.00
#
_symmetry.space_group_name_H-M   'P 1'
#
loop_
_entity.id
_entity.type
_entity.pdbx_description
1 polymer ?
#
loop_
_entity_poly.entity_id
_entity_poly.type
_entity_poly.pdbx_seq_one_letter_code
_entity_poly.pdbx_strand_id
1 'polypeptide(L)'
;MSGISVKRIWFVFWLLLVVTTVEVALGIIKPDVMMVNVMGTSLLNLTFIILTLVKAYYIVMYFMHFKYERSGMRWAIALPALILIPYLVFILLVEGGYIYQVIS
;
A
#
# COMPACT_ATOMS: atom_id res chain seq x y z
N MET A 1 -15.47 26.74 8.17
CA MET A 1 -14.40 25.77 7.82
C MET A 1 -14.62 24.49 8.60
N SER A 2 -14.99 23.37 7.96
CA SER A 2 -15.04 22.07 8.62
C SER A 2 -13.63 21.49 8.76
N GLY A 3 -12.91 21.92 9.81
CA GLY A 3 -11.61 21.35 10.17
C GLY A 3 -11.76 19.88 10.54
N ILE A 4 -10.79 19.05 10.12
CA ILE A 4 -10.74 17.63 10.51
C ILE A 4 -10.69 17.57 12.04
N SER A 5 -11.64 16.87 12.64
CA SER A 5 -11.68 16.68 14.09
C SER A 5 -10.59 15.70 14.52
N VAL A 6 -9.88 15.98 15.61
CA VAL A 6 -8.82 15.11 16.17
C VAL A 6 -9.30 13.67 16.38
N LYS A 7 -10.58 13.47 16.73
CA LYS A 7 -11.22 12.16 16.82
C LYS A 7 -11.16 11.35 15.52
N ARG A 8 -11.32 11.99 14.36
CA ARG A 8 -11.27 11.33 13.05
C ARG A 8 -9.85 10.93 12.68
N ILE A 9 -8.85 11.72 13.05
CA ILE A 9 -7.42 11.38 12.86
C ILE A 9 -7.08 10.13 13.67
N TRP A 10 -7.44 10.11 14.95
CA TRP A 10 -7.22 8.95 15.82
C TRP A 10 -7.92 7.68 15.34
N PHE A 11 -9.13 7.80 14.77
CA PHE A 11 -9.83 6.68 14.18
C PHE A 11 -9.09 6.10 12.97
N VAL A 12 -8.68 6.97 12.03
CA VAL A 12 -7.94 6.55 10.83
C VAL A 12 -6.56 5.98 11.21
N PHE A 13 -5.92 6.53 12.25
CA PHE A 13 -4.68 5.99 12.80
C PHE A 13 -4.81 4.54 13.26
N TRP A 14 -5.79 4.25 14.12
CA TRP A 14 -6.00 2.88 14.58
C TRP A 14 -6.38 1.93 13.44
N LEU A 15 -7.21 2.39 12.50
CA LEU A 15 -7.57 1.60 11.32
C LEU A 15 -6.32 1.23 10.50
N LEU A 16 -5.45 2.20 10.22
CA LEU A 16 -4.23 1.96 9.45
C LEU A 16 -3.19 1.14 10.22
N LEU A 17 -3.10 1.32 11.54
CA LEU A 17 -2.24 0.50 12.38
C LEU A 17 -2.66 -0.96 12.32
N VAL A 18 -3.94 -1.26 12.56
CA VAL A 18 -4.47 -2.64 12.54
C VAL A 18 -4.26 -3.28 11.17
N VAL A 19 -4.61 -2.59 10.09
CA VAL A 19 -4.39 -3.09 8.72
C VAL A 19 -2.91 -3.40 8.48
N THR A 20 -2.00 -2.53 8.93
CA THR A 20 -0.55 -2.73 8.78
C THR A 20 -0.04 -3.91 9.61
N THR A 21 -0.52 -4.06 10.84
CA THR A 21 -0.15 -5.19 11.69
C THR A 21 -0.61 -6.50 11.08
N VAL A 22 -1.82 -6.55 10.53
CA VAL A 22 -2.35 -7.74 9.84
C VAL A 22 -1.53 -8.06 8.59
N GLU A 23 -1.18 -7.06 7.77
CA GLU A 23 -0.27 -7.25 6.63
C GLU A 23 1.05 -7.89 7.05
N VAL A 24 1.75 -7.31 8.04
CA VAL A 24 3.05 -7.84 8.47
C VAL A 24 2.91 -9.25 9.05
N ALA A 25 1.86 -9.52 9.83
CA ALA A 25 1.58 -10.85 10.37
C ALA A 25 1.35 -11.88 9.25
N LEU A 26 0.54 -11.54 8.23
CA LEU A 26 0.33 -12.40 7.05
C LEU A 26 1.63 -12.63 6.26
N GLY A 27 2.52 -11.62 6.21
CA GLY A 27 3.81 -11.71 5.54
C GLY A 27 4.82 -12.60 6.24
N ILE A 28 4.72 -12.72 7.56
CA ILE A 28 5.56 -13.62 8.37
C ILE A 28 4.99 -15.04 8.34
N ILE A 29 3.68 -15.19 8.59
CA ILE A 29 3.03 -16.50 8.70
C ILE A 29 2.95 -17.20 7.34
N LYS A 30 2.82 -16.44 6.24
CA LYS A 30 2.73 -16.94 4.85
C LYS A 30 1.85 -18.20 4.73
N PRO A 31 0.55 -18.10 5.06
CA PRO A 31 -0.31 -19.27 5.10
C PRO A 31 -0.43 -19.93 3.72
N ASP A 32 -0.38 -21.27 3.66
CA ASP A 32 -0.40 -22.05 2.41
C ASP A 32 -1.61 -21.74 1.51
N VAL A 33 -2.76 -21.40 2.09
CA VAL A 33 -3.96 -20.96 1.36
C VAL A 33 -3.76 -19.68 0.53
N MET A 34 -2.75 -18.88 0.86
CA MET A 34 -2.36 -17.65 0.17
C MET A 34 -1.14 -17.84 -0.76
N MET A 35 -0.54 -19.03 -0.77
CA MET A 35 0.51 -19.38 -1.73
C MET A 35 -0.04 -19.91 -3.06
N VAL A 36 -1.37 -19.94 -3.21
CA VAL A 36 -2.00 -20.26 -4.50
C VAL A 36 -1.57 -19.22 -5.54
N ASN A 37 -1.06 -19.73 -6.67
CA ASN A 37 -0.57 -18.90 -7.75
C ASN A 37 -1.76 -18.33 -8.54
N VAL A 38 -1.96 -17.02 -8.50
CA VAL A 38 -3.01 -16.32 -9.22
C VAL A 38 -2.36 -15.26 -10.11
N MET A 39 -2.61 -15.33 -11.41
CA MET A 39 -2.04 -14.40 -12.40
C MET A 39 -0.49 -14.34 -12.38
N GLY A 40 0.20 -15.47 -12.24
CA GLY A 40 1.67 -15.55 -12.34
C GLY A 40 2.44 -15.07 -11.10
N THR A 41 1.75 -14.72 -10.01
CA THR A 41 2.35 -14.43 -8.70
C THR A 41 1.51 -15.05 -7.57
N SER A 42 2.03 -15.12 -6.34
CA SER A 42 1.26 -15.64 -5.20
C SER A 42 0.11 -14.68 -4.83
N LEU A 43 -1.04 -15.23 -4.43
CA LEU A 43 -2.18 -14.46 -3.91
C LEU A 43 -1.76 -13.52 -2.75
N LEU A 44 -0.78 -13.97 -1.96
CA LEU A 44 -0.14 -13.18 -0.90
C LEU A 44 0.44 -11.86 -1.45
N ASN A 45 1.27 -11.91 -2.50
CA ASN A 45 1.92 -10.73 -3.07
C ASN A 45 0.88 -9.73 -3.63
N LEU A 46 -0.16 -10.23 -4.28
CA LEU A 46 -1.23 -9.39 -4.81
C LEU A 46 -2.01 -8.69 -3.70
N THR A 47 -2.28 -9.40 -2.59
CA THR A 47 -2.91 -8.84 -1.39
C THR A 47 -2.07 -7.72 -0.78
N PHE A 48 -0.75 -7.91 -0.70
CA PHE A 48 0.19 -6.89 -0.22
C PHE A 48 0.17 -5.63 -1.06
N ILE A 49 0.22 -5.76 -2.39
CA ILE A 49 0.19 -4.61 -3.31
C ILE A 49 -1.09 -3.80 -3.14
N ILE A 50 -2.25 -4.48 -3.08
CA ILE A 50 -3.54 -3.80 -2.91
C ILE A 50 -3.61 -3.08 -1.56
N LEU A 51 -3.25 -3.76 -0.47
CA LEU A 51 -3.30 -3.17 0.87
C LEU A 51 -2.34 -1.99 1.03
N THR A 52 -1.15 -2.04 0.44
CA THR A 52 -0.21 -0.90 0.42
C THR A 52 -0.76 0.30 -0.35
N LEU A 53 -1.41 0.10 -1.50
CA LEU A 53 -2.05 1.19 -2.24
C LEU A 53 -3.20 1.84 -1.45
N VAL A 54 -4.06 1.02 -0.86
CA VAL A 54 -5.16 1.51 -0.01
C VAL A 54 -4.60 2.33 1.15
N LYS A 55 -3.59 1.82 1.85
CA LYS A 55 -2.94 2.51 2.97
C LYS A 55 -2.30 3.84 2.55
N ALA A 56 -1.57 3.86 1.44
CA ALA A 56 -0.96 5.08 0.91
C ALA A 56 -2.01 6.16 0.63
N TYR A 57 -3.16 5.79 0.06
CA TYR A 57 -4.28 6.72 -0.15
C TYR A 57 -4.80 7.31 1.17
N TYR A 58 -5.06 6.47 2.18
CA TYR A 58 -5.52 6.95 3.48
C TYR A 58 -4.50 7.85 4.18
N ILE A 59 -3.19 7.58 4.06
CA ILE A 59 -2.13 8.42 4.62
C ILE A 59 -2.14 9.81 3.98
N VAL A 60 -2.11 9.88 2.65
CA VAL A 60 -2.06 11.16 1.91
C VAL A 60 -3.32 11.99 2.17
N MET A 61 -4.48 11.36 2.26
CA MET A 61 -5.74 12.07 2.46
C MET A 61 -5.96 12.55 3.90
N TYR A 62 -5.57 11.76 4.91
CA TYR A 62 -5.94 12.03 6.31
C TYR A 62 -4.79 12.51 7.19
N PHE A 63 -3.57 12.00 7.02
CA PHE A 63 -2.43 12.43 7.85
C PHE A 63 -1.75 13.66 7.29
N MET A 64 -1.64 13.74 5.98
CA MET A 64 -1.03 14.90 5.34
C MET A 64 -2.02 16.07 5.17
N HIS A 65 -3.23 16.00 5.74
CA HIS A 65 -4.24 17.07 5.76
C HIS A 65 -4.66 17.65 4.40
N PHE A 66 -4.22 17.07 3.28
CA PHE A 66 -4.50 17.55 1.93
C PHE A 66 -5.98 17.45 1.49
N LYS A 67 -6.86 16.85 2.30
CA LYS A 67 -8.29 16.71 2.00
C LYS A 67 -9.02 18.05 1.81
N TYR A 68 -8.57 19.13 2.46
CA TYR A 68 -9.20 20.45 2.35
C TYR A 68 -8.27 21.53 1.77
N GLU A 69 -7.09 21.13 1.30
CA GLU A 69 -6.13 22.05 0.68
C GLU A 69 -6.25 22.09 -0.84
N ARG A 70 -5.49 23.02 -1.46
CA ARG A 70 -5.48 23.27 -2.91
C ARG A 70 -5.34 21.95 -3.68
N SER A 71 -6.26 21.71 -4.62
CA SER A 71 -6.31 20.50 -5.45
C SER A 71 -4.94 20.19 -6.09
N GLY A 72 -4.21 21.20 -6.56
CA GLY A 72 -2.87 21.03 -7.13
C GLY A 72 -1.84 20.43 -6.16
N MET A 73 -1.86 20.82 -4.88
CA MET A 73 -0.93 20.29 -3.87
C MET A 73 -1.26 18.84 -3.51
N ARG A 74 -2.55 18.49 -3.51
CA ARG A 74 -2.98 17.10 -3.34
C ARG A 74 -2.47 16.20 -4.45
N TRP A 75 -2.66 16.60 -5.71
CA TRP A 75 -2.19 15.81 -6.85
C TRP A 75 -0.66 15.75 -6.93
N ALA A 76 0.06 16.81 -6.57
CA ALA A 76 1.52 16.79 -6.54
C ALA A 76 2.10 15.67 -5.65
N ILE A 77 1.38 15.24 -4.61
CA ILE A 77 1.83 14.21 -3.66
C ILE A 77 1.11 12.87 -3.90
N ALA A 78 -0.18 12.89 -4.19
CA ALA A 78 -0.95 11.68 -4.47
C ALA A 78 -0.49 10.98 -5.76
N LEU A 79 -0.08 11.74 -6.79
CA LEU A 79 0.28 11.22 -8.09
C LEU A 79 1.62 10.44 -8.05
N PRO A 80 2.71 10.94 -7.43
CA PRO A 80 3.90 10.12 -7.17
C PRO A 80 3.59 8.90 -6.29
N ALA A 81 2.79 9.05 -5.22
CA ALA A 81 2.44 7.89 -4.39
C ALA A 81 1.65 6.82 -5.15
N LEU A 82 0.78 7.22 -6.08
CA LEU A 82 -0.05 6.32 -6.87
C LEU A 82 0.69 5.67 -8.03
N ILE A 83 1.64 6.35 -8.67
CA ILE A 83 2.36 5.83 -9.83
C ILE A 83 3.69 5.19 -9.43
N LEU A 84 4.47 5.89 -8.61
CA LEU A 84 5.86 5.53 -8.35
C LEU A 84 5.96 4.27 -7.49
N ILE A 85 5.10 4.12 -6.48
CA ILE A 85 5.08 2.94 -5.60
C ILE A 85 4.77 1.64 -6.36
N PRO A 86 3.64 1.49 -7.07
CA PRO A 86 3.35 0.26 -7.80
C PRO A 86 4.31 0.02 -8.97
N TYR A 87 4.84 1.09 -9.61
CA TYR A 87 5.86 0.95 -10.65
C TYR A 87 7.16 0.34 -10.11
N LEU A 88 7.61 0.77 -8.92
CA LEU A 88 8.79 0.23 -8.25
C LEU A 88 8.57 -1.22 -7.80
N VAL A 89 7.38 -1.56 -7.31
CA VAL A 89 7.06 -2.96 -6.97
C VAL A 89 7.04 -3.84 -8.22
N PHE A 90 6.49 -3.35 -9.33
CA PHE A 90 6.47 -4.07 -10.61
C PHE A 90 7.88 -4.37 -11.10
N ILE A 91 8.78 -3.37 -11.13
CA ILE A 91 10.15 -3.59 -11.63
C ILE A 91 10.91 -4.58 -10.74
N LEU A 92 10.73 -4.52 -9.41
CA LEU A 92 11.37 -5.46 -8.49
C LEU A 92 10.86 -6.89 -8.64
N LEU A 93 9.57 -7.08 -8.93
CA LEU A 93 9.01 -8.42 -9.16
C LEU A 93 9.50 -9.02 -10.48
N VAL A 94 9.59 -8.22 -11.54
CA VAL A 94 10.07 -8.67 -12.85
C VAL A 94 11.57 -8.98 -12.81
N GLU A 95 12.39 -8.02 -12.37
CA GLU A 95 13.84 -8.17 -12.28
C GLU A 95 14.23 -9.25 -11.27
N GLY A 96 13.56 -9.31 -10.12
CA GLY A 96 13.78 -10.35 -9.11
C GLY A 96 13.46 -11.75 -9.64
N GLY A 97 12.38 -11.89 -10.42
CA GLY A 97 12.03 -13.15 -11.07
C GLY A 97 13.03 -13.57 -12.15
N TYR A 98 13.51 -12.60 -12.94
CA TYR A 98 14.53 -12.85 -13.96
C TYR A 98 15.87 -13.28 -13.34
N ILE A 99 16.34 -12.57 -12.32
CA ILE A 99 17.56 -12.93 -11.59
C ILE A 99 17.45 -14.32 -10.97
N TYR A 100 16.30 -14.65 -10.37
CA TYR A 100 16.06 -15.99 -9.82
C TYR A 100 16.26 -17.07 -10.88
N GLN A 101 15.65 -16.93 -12.06
CA GLN A 101 15.79 -17.90 -13.17
C GLN A 101 17.19 -18.01 -13.76
N VAL A 102 17.99 -16.94 -13.71
CA VAL A 102 19.36 -16.93 -14.27
C VAL A 102 20.38 -17.48 -13.27
N ILE A 103 20.17 -17.28 -11.97
CA ILE A 103 21.09 -17.73 -10.90
C ILE A 103 20.75 -19.15 -10.41
N SER A 104 19.48 -19.58 -10.47
CA SER A 104 19.01 -20.92 -10.08
C SER A 104 19.10 -21.94 -11.20
#